data_AF-A0ABD0PNY5-F1
#
_entry.id   AF-A0ABD0PNY5-F1
#
_cell.length_a   1.000
_cell.length_b   1.000
_cell.length_c   1.000
_cell.angle_alpha   90.00
_cell.angle_beta   90.00
_cell.angle_gamma   90.00
#
_symmetry.space_group_name_H-M   'P 1'
#
loop_
_entity.id
_entity.type
_entity.pdbx_description
1 polymer ?
#
loop_
_entity_poly.entity_id
_entity_poly.type
_entity_poly.pdbx_seq_one_letter_code
_entity_poly.pdbx_strand_id
1 'polypeptide(L)' 'REKLCKVCMDSDINIVFIPCGHLVTCQKCSATLSKCPICCAAITQKIKTYNA' A
#
# COMPACT_ATOMS: atom_id res chain seq x y z
N ARG A 1 1.20 -1.58 16.64
CA ARG A 1 1.57 -0.61 15.56
C ARG A 1 1.56 -1.32 14.20
N GLU A 2 0.45 -1.96 13.85
CA GLU A 2 0.38 -2.75 12.60
C GLU A 2 -0.21 -1.97 11.43
N LYS A 3 -0.89 -0.85 11.71
CA LYS A 3 -1.60 -0.04 10.71
C LYS A 3 -0.78 1.10 10.09
N LEU A 4 0.50 1.27 10.43
CA LEU A 4 1.32 2.34 9.82
C LEU A 4 1.92 1.91 8.48
N CYS A 5 1.98 2.86 7.54
CA CYS A 5 2.64 2.72 6.25
C CYS A 5 4.07 2.22 6.42
N LYS A 6 4.40 1.12 5.73
CA LYS A 6 5.73 0.50 5.84
C LYS A 6 6.82 1.27 5.08
N VAL A 7 6.45 2.33 4.36
CA VAL A 7 7.37 3.19 3.59
C VAL A 7 7.71 4.46 4.37
N CYS A 8 6.72 5.28 4.74
CA CYS A 8 6.98 6.51 5.48
C CYS A 8 6.95 6.35 7.00
N MET A 9 6.34 5.27 7.52
CA MET A 9 6.10 5.04 8.96
C MET A 9 5.36 6.17 9.70
N ASP A 10 4.72 7.08 8.94
CA ASP A 10 4.06 8.28 9.46
C ASP A 10 2.53 8.16 9.39
N SER A 11 2.01 7.82 8.20
CA SER A 11 0.56 7.75 7.94
C SER A 11 0.04 6.33 7.99
N ASP A 12 -1.26 6.16 8.24
CA ASP A 12 -1.92 4.84 8.25
C ASP A 12 -1.96 4.20 6.85
N ILE A 13 -1.92 2.87 6.80
CA ILE A 13 -2.08 2.08 5.59
C ILE A 13 -3.52 2.17 5.11
N ASN A 14 -3.70 2.45 3.83
CA ASN A 14 -5.03 2.51 3.23
C ASN A 14 -5.04 2.16 1.74
N ILE A 15 -3.94 1.61 1.20
CA ILE A 15 -3.85 1.21 -0.20
C ILE A 15 -3.52 -0.27 -0.32
N VAL A 16 -4.39 -0.99 -1.02
CA VAL A 16 -4.18 -2.37 -1.49
C VAL A 16 -3.63 -2.36 -2.90
N PHE A 17 -2.59 -3.17 -3.15
CA PHE A 17 -2.03 -3.37 -4.48
C PHE A 17 -2.66 -4.58 -5.19
N ILE A 18 -3.07 -4.41 -6.44
CA ILE A 18 -3.63 -5.48 -7.28
C ILE A 18 -2.60 -5.86 -8.36
N PRO A 19 -2.36 -7.16 -8.63
CA PRO A 19 -3.13 -8.32 -8.16
C PRO A 19 -2.68 -8.93 -6.82
N CYS A 20 -1.60 -8.46 -6.19
CA CYS A 20 -1.01 -9.18 -5.05
C CYS A 20 -1.76 -9.09 -3.71
N GLY A 21 -2.70 -8.14 -3.55
CA GLY A 21 -3.55 -7.99 -2.36
C GLY A 21 -2.89 -7.35 -1.14
N HIS A 22 -1.60 -6.98 -1.19
CA HIS A 22 -0.91 -6.44 -0.01
C HIS A 22 -1.36 -5.02 0.35
N LEU A 23 -1.84 -4.84 1.59
CA LEU A 23 -2.18 -3.56 2.22
C LEU A 23 -1.01 -3.08 3.10
N VAL A 24 -0.10 -2.27 2.55
CA VAL A 24 1.16 -1.93 3.25
C VAL A 24 1.58 -0.47 3.14
N THR A 25 0.88 0.33 2.34
CA THR A 25 1.22 1.74 2.13
C THR A 25 0.05 2.68 2.37
N CYS A 26 0.36 3.91 2.73
CA CYS A 26 -0.58 5.03 2.64
C CYS A 26 -0.72 5.53 1.19
N GLN A 27 -1.75 6.34 0.94
CA GLN A 27 -2.03 6.95 -0.37
C GLN A 27 -0.82 7.67 -0.98
N LYS A 28 -0.09 8.48 -0.20
CA LYS A 28 1.05 9.27 -0.69
C LYS A 28 2.19 8.36 -1.16
N CYS A 29 2.62 7.42 -0.33
CA CYS A 29 3.70 6.49 -0.66
C CYS A 29 3.31 5.54 -1.80
N SER A 30 2.03 5.19 -1.93
CA SER A 30 1.59 4.34 -3.01
C SER A 30 1.78 4.96 -4.39
N ALA A 31 1.75 6.30 -4.52
CA ALA A 31 1.77 6.99 -5.81
C ALA A 31 3.07 6.73 -6.60
N THR A 32 4.21 6.68 -5.92
CA THR A 32 5.53 6.50 -6.53
C THR A 32 5.91 5.03 -6.78
N LEU A 33 5.13 4.08 -6.26
CA LEU A 33 5.43 2.65 -6.37
C LEU A 33 4.84 2.03 -7.63
N SER A 34 5.66 1.29 -8.38
CA SER A 34 5.27 0.46 -9.53
C SER A 34 5.29 -1.04 -9.22
N LYS A 35 5.93 -1.45 -8.12
CA LYS A 35 5.98 -2.82 -7.62
C LYS A 35 5.65 -2.85 -6.13
N CYS A 36 5.03 -3.94 -5.68
CA CYS A 36 4.75 -4.15 -4.27
C CYS A 36 6.06 -4.30 -3.49
N PRO A 37 6.27 -3.55 -2.39
CA PRO A 37 7.50 -3.63 -1.60
C PRO A 37 7.64 -4.94 -0.79
N ILE A 38 6.58 -5.76 -0.73
CA ILE A 38 6.57 -7.02 0.03
C ILE A 38 6.92 -8.21 -0.86
N CYS A 39 6.23 -8.34 -1.99
CA CYS A 39 6.34 -9.51 -2.86
C CYS A 39 6.92 -9.20 -4.24
N CYS A 40 7.35 -7.95 -4.48
CA CYS A 40 7.93 -7.49 -5.75
C CYS A 40 7.01 -7.63 -6.99
N ALA A 41 5.75 -8.01 -6.81
CA ALA A 41 4.77 -8.11 -7.88
C ALA A 41 4.50 -6.74 -8.51
N ALA A 42 4.31 -6.70 -9.83
CA ALA A 42 3.95 -5.49 -10.55
C ALA A 42 2.56 -4.99 -10.11
N ILE A 43 2.46 -3.69 -9.81
CA ILE A 43 1.20 -3.07 -9.39
C ILE A 43 0.43 -2.67 -10.64
N THR A 44 -0.73 -3.29 -10.86
CA THR A 44 -1.63 -2.94 -11.96
C THR A 44 -2.70 -1.94 -11.50
N GLN A 45 -3.19 -2.08 -10.27
CA GLN A 45 -4.14 -1.13 -9.68
C GLN A 45 -3.84 -0.88 -8.20
N LYS A 46 -4.25 0.29 -7.71
CA LYS A 46 -4.11 0.74 -6.32
C LYS A 46 -5.50 1.09 -5.81
N ILE A 47 -6.01 0.32 -4.84
CA ILE A 47 -7.36 0.51 -4.31
C ILE A 47 -7.27 1.12 -2.93
N LYS A 48 -8.00 2.22 -2.70
CA LYS A 48 -8.10 2.83 -1.37
C LYS A 48 -9.13 2.08 -0.52
N THR A 49 -8.72 1.61 0.64
CA THR A 49 -9.61 0.98 1.63
C THR A 49 -10.18 2.03 2.57
N TYR A 50 -11.45 1.85 2.92
CA TYR A 50 -12.12 2.61 3.96
C TYR A 50 -12.36 1.63 5.11
N ASN A 51 -11.76 1.90 6.26
CA ASN A 51 -12.06 1.16 7.47
C ASN A 51 -13.36 1.74 8.03
N ALA A 52 -14.37 0.89 8.21
CA ALA A 52 -15.58 1.21 8.96
C ALA A 52 -15.25 1.42 10.45
#